data_AF-A0A2G6F533-F1
#
_entry.id   AF-A0A2G6F533-F1
#
_cell.length_a   1.000
_cell.length_b   1.000
_cell.length_c   1.000
_cell.angle_alpha   90.00
_cell.angle_beta   90.00
_cell.angle_gamma   90.00
#
_symmetry.space_group_name_H-M   'P 1'
#
loop_
_entity.id
_entity.type
_entity.pdbx_description
1 polymer ?
#
loop_
_entity_poly.entity_id
_entity_poly.type
_entity_poly.pdbx_seq_one_letter_code
_entity_poly.pdbx_strand_id
1 'polypeptide(L)'
;MKKRLLLLIVFVGLSFYISQAQQLTDSNSALINNYFKIGDYSAQVVAETFLLQLGNYNDIGVQTDEKSLIQVGQIGDYNSYFFISAFGSKDFSIDVLQQGSGNSIQVFGENELMKNATIRQTGTDKQIIITNN
;
A
#
# COMPACT_ATOMS: atom_id res chain seq x y z
N MET A 1 -10.87 -48.93 -32.26
CA MET A 1 -10.50 -48.46 -30.89
C MET A 1 -9.13 -47.79 -30.82
N LYS A 2 -8.03 -48.40 -31.30
CA LYS A 2 -6.66 -47.87 -31.14
C LYS A 2 -6.43 -46.42 -31.65
N LYS A 3 -7.02 -46.03 -32.79
CA LYS A 3 -6.90 -44.66 -33.34
C LYS A 3 -7.59 -43.59 -32.49
N ARG A 4 -8.71 -43.93 -31.82
CA ARG A 4 -9.43 -43.00 -30.93
C ARG A 4 -8.68 -42.78 -29.61
N LEU A 5 -8.00 -43.83 -29.13
CA LEU A 5 -7.16 -43.75 -27.93
C LEU A 5 -5.92 -42.86 -28.16
N LEU A 6 -5.27 -42.99 -29.32
CA LEU A 6 -4.12 -42.15 -29.68
C LEU A 6 -4.51 -40.66 -29.74
N LEU A 7 -5.68 -40.35 -30.31
CA LEU A 7 -6.17 -38.98 -30.45
C LEU A 7 -6.47 -38.34 -29.09
N LEU A 8 -7.00 -39.12 -28.14
CA LEU A 8 -7.22 -38.67 -26.77
C LEU A 8 -5.91 -38.35 -26.05
N ILE A 9 -4.89 -39.19 -26.20
CA ILE A 9 -3.57 -38.99 -25.58
C ILE A 9 -2.90 -37.72 -26.11
N VAL A 10 -2.97 -37.49 -27.42
CA VAL A 10 -2.44 -36.27 -28.05
C VAL A 10 -3.19 -35.03 -27.54
N PHE A 11 -4.51 -35.10 -27.42
CA PHE A 11 -5.32 -33.98 -26.92
C PHE A 11 -5.00 -33.61 -25.47
N VAL A 12 -4.86 -34.63 -24.60
CA VAL A 12 -4.47 -34.45 -23.20
C VAL A 12 -3.05 -33.88 -23.10
N GLY A 13 -2.10 -34.39 -23.89
CA GLY A 13 -0.74 -33.87 -23.92
C GLY A 13 -0.67 -32.39 -24.28
N LEU A 14 -1.41 -31.97 -25.32
CA LEU A 14 -1.47 -30.58 -25.76
C LEU A 14 -2.06 -29.63 -24.71
N SER A 15 -3.04 -30.05 -23.92
CA SER A 15 -3.61 -29.21 -22.86
C SER A 15 -2.62 -28.85 -21.74
N PHE A 16 -1.61 -29.69 -21.48
CA PHE A 16 -0.59 -29.39 -20.48
C PHE A 16 0.46 -28.36 -20.96
N TYR A 17 0.76 -28.30 -22.26
CA TYR A 17 1.75 -27.36 -22.80
C TYR A 17 1.26 -25.90 -22.87
N ILE A 18 -0.05 -25.67 -22.91
CA ILE A 18 -0.64 -24.33 -23.05
C ILE A 18 -0.79 -23.64 -21.68
N SER A 19 -0.59 -24.36 -20.58
CA SER A 19 -0.84 -23.88 -19.22
C SER A 19 0.43 -23.32 -18.56
N GLN A 20 1.00 -22.26 -19.13
CA GLN A 20 2.00 -21.45 -18.41
C GLN A 20 1.23 -20.45 -17.54
N ALA A 21 1.19 -20.67 -16.23
CA ALA A 21 0.62 -19.70 -15.30
C ALA A 21 1.48 -18.43 -15.32
N GLN A 22 0.91 -17.29 -15.73
CA GLN A 22 1.64 -16.02 -15.77
C GLN A 22 1.82 -15.50 -14.33
N GLN A 23 3.06 -15.42 -13.87
CA GLN A 23 3.38 -14.79 -12.60
C GLN A 23 3.26 -13.27 -12.77
N LEU A 24 2.30 -12.66 -12.07
CA LEU A 24 2.19 -11.21 -12.02
C LEU A 24 3.37 -10.66 -11.20
N THR A 25 4.08 -9.65 -11.72
CA THR A 25 5.29 -9.06 -11.11
C THR A 25 5.13 -7.57 -10.78
N ASP A 26 3.91 -7.05 -10.79
CA ASP A 26 3.64 -5.66 -10.44
C ASP A 26 3.53 -5.45 -8.92
N SER A 27 3.44 -4.20 -8.47
CA SER A 27 3.34 -3.88 -7.04
C SER A 27 2.10 -4.49 -6.37
N ASN A 28 1.00 -4.67 -7.11
CA ASN A 28 -0.19 -5.36 -6.61
C ASN A 28 0.09 -6.84 -6.36
N SER A 29 0.94 -7.43 -7.20
CA SER A 29 1.40 -8.81 -7.07
C SER A 29 2.23 -9.02 -5.81
N ALA A 30 3.04 -8.04 -5.41
CA ALA A 30 3.79 -8.10 -4.15
C ALA A 30 2.84 -8.12 -2.94
N LEU A 31 1.83 -7.24 -2.92
CA LEU A 31 0.80 -7.20 -1.88
C LEU A 31 -0.02 -8.49 -1.81
N ILE A 32 -0.48 -8.99 -2.96
CA ILE A 32 -1.24 -10.24 -3.06
C ILE A 32 -0.39 -11.44 -2.63
N ASN A 33 0.86 -11.52 -3.09
CA ASN A 33 1.77 -12.60 -2.72
C ASN A 33 2.08 -12.58 -1.21
N ASN A 34 2.21 -11.41 -0.61
CA ASN A 34 2.41 -11.29 0.82
C ASN A 34 1.16 -11.69 1.60
N TYR A 35 -0.05 -11.33 1.15
CA TYR A 35 -1.30 -11.80 1.74
C TYR A 35 -1.36 -13.33 1.82
N PHE A 36 -0.90 -14.04 0.78
CA PHE A 36 -0.89 -15.51 0.76
C PHE A 36 0.32 -16.14 1.49
N LYS A 37 1.40 -15.39 1.74
CA LYS A 37 2.55 -15.86 2.56
C LYS A 37 2.27 -15.86 4.06
N ILE A 38 1.21 -15.19 4.53
CA ILE A 38 0.80 -15.15 5.95
C ILE A 38 0.48 -16.56 6.50
N GLY A 39 0.26 -17.55 5.64
CA GLY A 39 0.07 -18.95 6.04
C GLY A 39 1.33 -19.69 6.53
N ASP A 40 2.53 -19.16 6.26
CA ASP A 40 3.79 -19.67 6.80
C ASP A 40 4.19 -18.81 8.01
N TYR A 41 3.94 -19.34 9.22
CA TYR A 41 4.16 -18.70 10.52
C TYR A 41 5.65 -18.42 10.84
N SER A 42 6.35 -17.67 9.98
CA SER A 42 7.71 -17.17 10.24
C SER A 42 8.05 -15.82 9.57
N ALA A 43 7.15 -15.22 8.78
CA ALA A 43 7.40 -13.91 8.17
C ALA A 43 6.87 -12.76 9.07
N GLN A 44 7.73 -12.26 9.95
CA GLN A 44 7.51 -11.04 10.71
C GLN A 44 7.73 -9.81 9.81
N VAL A 45 6.76 -9.51 8.94
CA VAL A 45 6.63 -8.18 8.30
C VAL A 45 5.16 -7.81 8.32
N VAL A 46 4.80 -6.96 9.27
CA VAL A 46 3.49 -6.28 9.28
C VAL A 46 3.80 -4.82 9.02
N ALA A 47 3.47 -4.33 7.82
CA ALA A 47 3.35 -2.90 7.60
C ALA A 47 2.25 -2.40 8.53
N GLU A 48 2.61 -1.70 9.61
CA GLU A 48 1.63 -1.14 10.54
C GLU A 48 1.31 0.29 10.11
N THR A 49 0.31 0.44 9.23
CA THR A 49 -0.31 1.75 8.99
C THR A 49 -1.41 1.95 10.02
N PHE A 50 -1.31 2.99 10.85
CA PHE A 50 -2.31 3.32 11.86
C PHE A 50 -3.09 4.57 11.46
N LEU A 51 -4.39 4.44 11.26
CA LEU A 51 -5.25 5.53 10.82
C LEU A 51 -6.35 5.78 11.86
N LEU A 52 -6.45 7.02 12.34
CA LEU A 52 -7.48 7.47 13.27
C LEU A 52 -8.19 8.70 12.70
N GLN A 53 -9.51 8.63 12.58
CA GLN A 53 -10.36 9.74 12.13
C GLN A 53 -11.46 10.00 13.16
N LEU A 54 -11.44 11.17 13.77
CA LEU A 54 -12.43 11.61 14.76
C LEU A 54 -13.13 12.87 14.24
N GLY A 55 -14.35 12.69 13.71
CA GLY A 55 -15.16 13.76 13.12
C GLY A 55 -15.77 13.32 11.80
N ASN A 56 -16.37 14.26 11.07
CA ASN A 56 -17.12 13.99 9.84
C ASN A 56 -16.30 14.31 8.59
N TYR A 57 -16.47 13.52 7.54
CA TYR A 57 -15.90 13.78 6.20
C TYR A 57 -14.37 13.94 6.17
N ASN A 58 -13.67 13.29 7.10
CA ASN A 58 -12.22 13.15 7.03
C ASN A 58 -11.83 12.11 5.96
N ASP A 59 -10.73 12.35 5.26
CA ASP A 59 -10.23 11.47 4.21
C ASP A 59 -8.72 11.19 4.37
N ILE A 60 -8.33 9.94 4.16
CA ILE A 60 -6.94 9.46 4.24
C ILE A 60 -6.66 8.53 3.06
N GLY A 61 -5.72 8.93 2.21
CA GLY A 61 -5.14 8.10 1.16
C GLY A 61 -3.67 7.83 1.42
N VAL A 62 -3.27 6.56 1.51
CA VAL A 62 -1.87 6.15 1.69
C VAL A 62 -1.51 5.11 0.64
N GLN A 63 -0.48 5.41 -0.17
CA GLN A 63 0.13 4.49 -1.11
C GLN A 63 1.59 4.30 -0.71
N THR A 64 1.93 3.16 -0.14
CA THR A 64 3.25 2.91 0.46
C THR A 64 3.66 1.45 0.30
N ASP A 65 4.93 1.14 0.59
CA ASP A 65 5.44 -0.24 0.60
C ASP A 65 5.11 -1.01 1.89
N GLU A 66 5.42 -2.30 1.89
CA GLU A 66 5.17 -3.22 3.00
C GLU A 66 6.05 -2.99 4.25
N LYS A 67 7.07 -2.13 4.17
CA LYS A 67 8.00 -1.87 5.29
C LYS A 67 7.77 -0.52 5.95
N SER A 68 6.95 0.31 5.33
CA SER A 68 6.64 1.64 5.81
C SER A 68 5.68 1.63 7.00
N LEU A 69 5.95 2.50 7.97
CA LEU A 69 5.10 2.72 9.14
C LEU A 69 4.52 4.13 9.07
N ILE A 70 3.26 4.24 8.68
CA ILE A 70 2.58 5.53 8.50
C ILE A 70 1.49 5.66 9.57
N GLN A 71 1.60 6.64 10.46
CA GLN A 71 0.55 6.93 11.44
C GLN A 71 -0.12 8.26 11.12
N VAL A 72 -1.45 8.27 11.06
CA VAL A 72 -2.24 9.46 10.74
C VAL A 72 -3.40 9.58 11.70
N GLY A 73 -3.45 10.69 12.43
CA GLY A 73 -4.57 11.09 13.28
C GLY A 73 -5.22 12.36 12.75
N GLN A 74 -6.53 12.32 12.53
CA GLN A 74 -7.36 13.46 12.17
C GLN A 74 -8.41 13.70 13.25
N ILE A 75 -8.46 14.92 13.81
CA ILE A 75 -9.41 15.32 14.85
C ILE A 75 -10.12 16.60 14.39
N GLY A 76 -11.44 16.50 14.14
CA GLY A 76 -12.29 17.53 13.57
C GLY A 76 -12.89 17.10 12.23
N ASP A 77 -13.45 18.02 11.45
CA ASP A 77 -14.23 17.68 10.26
C ASP A 77 -13.49 18.06 8.95
N TYR A 78 -13.78 17.39 7.84
CA TYR A 78 -13.29 17.75 6.50
C TYR A 78 -11.75 17.83 6.35
N ASN A 79 -10.98 17.10 7.15
CA ASN A 79 -9.53 17.03 6.97
C ASN A 79 -9.16 16.00 5.89
N SER A 80 -8.11 16.28 5.14
CA SER A 80 -7.57 15.38 4.10
C SER A 80 -6.08 15.13 4.31
N TYR A 81 -5.69 13.86 4.19
CA TYR A 81 -4.29 13.43 4.15
C TYR A 81 -4.06 12.55 2.93
N PHE A 82 -3.02 12.85 2.15
CA PHE A 82 -2.59 12.02 1.03
C PHE A 82 -1.08 11.76 1.09
N PHE A 83 -0.68 10.50 1.02
CA PHE A 83 0.71 10.07 0.95
C PHE A 83 0.91 9.11 -0.21
N ILE A 84 1.95 9.34 -1.02
CA ILE A 84 2.43 8.40 -2.02
C ILE A 84 3.95 8.24 -1.93
N SER A 85 4.41 7.01 -1.70
CA SER A 85 5.83 6.67 -1.80
C SER A 85 6.21 6.53 -3.28
N ALA A 86 7.30 7.20 -3.68
CA ALA A 86 7.83 7.13 -5.05
C ALA A 86 8.82 5.96 -5.25
N PHE A 87 9.41 5.44 -4.16
CA PHE A 87 10.51 4.48 -4.20
C PHE A 87 10.37 3.43 -3.10
N GLY A 88 9.49 2.44 -3.28
CA GLY A 88 9.14 1.43 -2.26
C GLY A 88 10.24 0.42 -1.90
N SER A 89 11.38 0.87 -1.38
CA SER A 89 12.49 0.00 -0.99
C SER A 89 13.17 0.35 0.32
N LYS A 90 12.62 1.30 1.10
CA LYS A 90 13.28 1.80 2.31
C LYS A 90 12.33 1.78 3.49
N ASP A 91 12.85 1.34 4.64
CA ASP A 91 12.17 1.50 5.92
C ASP A 91 11.90 2.99 6.15
N PHE A 92 10.66 3.41 5.94
CA PHE A 92 10.20 4.78 6.09
C PHE A 92 9.14 4.86 7.19
N SER A 93 9.14 5.95 7.94
CA SER A 93 8.17 6.16 9.00
C SER A 93 7.80 7.63 9.08
N ILE A 94 6.53 7.90 9.32
CA ILE A 94 6.03 9.26 9.52
C ILE A 94 4.80 9.25 10.41
N ASP A 95 4.74 10.24 11.31
CA ASP A 95 3.60 10.46 12.19
C ASP A 95 2.91 11.78 11.82
N VAL A 96 1.60 11.73 11.63
CA VAL A 96 0.83 12.88 11.18
C VAL A 96 -0.35 13.12 12.11
N LEU A 97 -0.50 14.37 12.55
CA LEU A 97 -1.63 14.80 13.37
C LEU A 97 -2.24 16.08 12.77
N GLN A 98 -3.49 15.97 12.31
CA GLN A 98 -4.32 17.11 11.88
C GLN A 98 -5.38 17.38 12.95
N GLN A 99 -5.48 18.63 13.42
CA GLN A 99 -6.50 19.06 14.37
C GLN A 99 -7.21 20.32 13.91
N GLY A 100 -8.53 20.26 13.77
CA GLY A 100 -9.40 21.34 13.32
C GLY A 100 -10.19 20.95 12.08
N SER A 101 -10.54 21.91 11.21
CA SER A 101 -11.47 21.67 10.10
C SER A 101 -10.93 22.09 8.75
N GLY A 102 -11.21 21.32 7.69
CA GLY A 102 -10.83 21.69 6.33
C GLY A 102 -9.33 21.68 6.05
N ASN A 103 -8.52 21.02 6.89
CA ASN A 103 -7.08 21.00 6.70
C ASN A 103 -6.65 19.95 5.67
N SER A 104 -5.54 20.20 4.96
CA SER A 104 -4.99 19.30 3.95
C SER A 104 -3.49 19.13 4.13
N ILE A 105 -3.03 17.87 4.06
CA ILE A 105 -1.61 17.52 3.96
C ILE A 105 -1.45 16.59 2.76
N GLN A 106 -0.51 16.92 1.87
CA GLN A 106 -0.13 16.07 0.75
C GLN A 106 1.38 15.82 0.81
N VAL A 107 1.78 14.56 0.81
CA VAL A 107 3.18 14.14 0.87
C VAL A 107 3.46 13.27 -0.35
N PHE A 108 4.36 13.76 -1.20
CA PHE A 108 4.81 13.10 -2.41
C PHE A 108 6.25 12.63 -2.22
N GLY A 109 6.47 11.33 -2.27
CA GLY A 109 7.79 10.72 -2.10
C GLY A 109 8.25 10.63 -0.65
N GLU A 110 9.36 9.91 -0.48
CA GLU A 110 10.02 9.67 0.80
C GLU A 110 11.53 9.87 0.64
N ASN A 111 12.18 10.36 1.70
CA ASN A 111 13.64 10.44 1.78
C ASN A 111 14.10 10.31 3.24
N GLU A 112 15.41 10.18 3.45
CA GLU A 112 15.99 10.01 4.79
C GLU A 112 15.76 11.21 5.72
N LEU A 113 15.55 12.42 5.18
CA LEU A 113 15.30 13.61 6.00
C LEU A 113 13.92 13.58 6.65
N MET A 114 12.95 12.95 6.00
CA MET A 114 11.58 12.81 6.51
C MET A 114 11.35 11.51 7.28
N LYS A 115 12.37 10.64 7.38
CA LYS A 115 12.25 9.39 8.14
C LYS A 115 12.07 9.69 9.63
N ASN A 116 11.05 9.10 10.25
CA ASN A 116 10.57 9.39 11.59
C ASN A 116 10.14 10.85 11.81
N ALA A 117 9.79 11.58 10.75
CA ALA A 117 9.30 12.94 10.92
C ALA A 117 7.89 12.94 11.55
N THR A 118 7.59 13.98 12.32
CA THR A 118 6.24 14.25 12.81
C THR A 118 5.71 15.52 12.17
N ILE A 119 4.56 15.43 11.51
CA ILE A 119 3.84 16.58 10.96
C ILE A 119 2.64 16.87 11.85
N ARG A 120 2.59 18.07 12.41
CA ARG A 120 1.43 18.55 13.15
C ARG A 120 0.84 19.77 12.48
N GLN A 121 -0.43 19.67 12.08
CA GLN A 121 -1.18 20.76 11.48
C GLN A 121 -2.40 21.08 12.36
N THR A 122 -2.51 22.32 12.82
CA THR A 122 -3.62 22.76 13.65
C THR A 122 -4.29 24.00 13.08
N GLY A 123 -5.61 24.10 13.23
CA GLY A 123 -6.42 25.24 12.80
C GLY A 123 -7.46 24.88 11.75
N THR A 124 -7.85 25.87 10.95
CA THR A 124 -8.91 25.72 9.94
C THR A 124 -8.40 26.13 8.57
N ASP A 125 -8.78 25.38 7.53
CA ASP A 125 -8.45 25.63 6.13
C ASP A 125 -6.94 25.83 5.89
N LYS A 126 -6.11 24.99 6.52
CA LYS A 126 -4.65 25.01 6.33
C LYS A 126 -4.22 23.96 5.33
N GLN A 127 -3.19 24.27 4.55
CA GLN A 127 -2.60 23.34 3.58
C GLN A 127 -1.10 23.20 3.82
N ILE A 128 -0.61 21.96 3.77
CA ILE A 128 0.81 21.60 3.74
C ILE A 128 1.02 20.69 2.54
N ILE A 129 2.03 21.01 1.72
CA ILE A 129 2.47 20.15 0.61
C ILE A 129 3.95 19.87 0.82
N ILE A 130 4.31 18.59 0.83
CA ILE A 130 5.68 18.12 0.98
C ILE A 130 6.03 17.31 -0.26
N THR A 131 7.18 17.62 -0.85
CA THR A 131 7.72 16.89 -2.00
C THR A 131 9.13 16.46 -1.67
N ASN A 132 9.33 15.16 -1.63
CA ASN A 132 10.60 14.50 -1.40
C ASN A 132 11.01 13.78 -2.68
N ASN A 133 12.28 13.94 -3.05
CA ASN A 133 12.92 13.23 -4.15
C ASN A 133 13.98 12.28 -3.61
#